data_AF-A0AAW9KE20-F1
#
_entry.id   AF-A0AAW9KE20-F1
#
_cell.length_a   1.000
_cell.length_b   1.000
_cell.length_c   1.000
_cell.angle_alpha   90.00
_cell.angle_beta   90.00
_cell.angle_gamma   90.00
#
_symmetry.space_group_name_H-M   'P 1'
#
loop_
_entity.id
_entity.type
_entity.pdbx_description
1 polymer ?
#
loop_
_entity_poly.entity_id
_entity_poly.type
_entity_poly.pdbx_seq_one_letter_code
_entity_poly.pdbx_strand_id
1 'polypeptide(L)' 'MGINQVINQMLRQYGAQNPIIIIREGSRVFISPNLDIFIPKPKDGEVLAEFFKEKKPPIKTKEEVNNEEEI' A
#
# COMPACT_ATOMS: atom_id res chain seq x y z
N MET A 1 -7.56 -6.80 -43.58
CA MET A 1 -7.89 -6.37 -42.21
C MET A 1 -9.33 -5.91 -42.19
N GLY A 2 -10.20 -6.57 -41.42
CA GLY A 2 -11.60 -6.19 -41.30
C GLY A 2 -11.78 -5.01 -40.33
N ILE A 3 -12.82 -4.20 -40.52
CA ILE A 3 -13.13 -3.04 -39.66
C ILE A 3 -13.16 -3.42 -38.17
N ASN A 4 -13.66 -4.62 -37.86
CA ASN A 4 -13.75 -5.15 -36.50
C ASN A 4 -12.38 -5.39 -35.84
N GLN A 5 -11.35 -5.76 -36.61
CA GLN A 5 -10.00 -5.93 -36.06
C GLN A 5 -9.38 -4.58 -35.70
N VAL A 6 -9.59 -3.56 -36.54
CA VAL A 6 -9.12 -2.18 -36.29
C VAL A 6 -9.82 -1.58 -35.08
N ILE A 7 -11.14 -1.73 -34.97
CA ILE A 7 -11.93 -1.27 -33.83
C ILE A 7 -11.47 -1.94 -32.53
N ASN A 8 -11.29 -3.26 -32.54
CA ASN A 8 -10.82 -3.98 -31.35
C ASN A 8 -9.39 -3.59 -30.94
N GLN A 9 -8.52 -3.27 -31.90
CA GLN A 9 -7.16 -2.79 -31.61
C GLN A 9 -7.19 -1.39 -30.99
N MET A 10 -8.01 -0.48 -31.54
CA MET A 10 -8.22 0.86 -30.98
C MET A 10 -8.75 0.80 -29.55
N LEU A 11 -9.78 -0.01 -29.29
CA LEU A 11 -10.38 -0.15 -27.96
C LEU A 11 -9.39 -0.69 -26.93
N ARG A 12 -8.53 -1.65 -27.30
CA ARG A 12 -7.47 -2.15 -26.42
C ARG A 12 -6.42 -1.07 -26.13
N GLN A 13 -6.07 -0.26 -27.13
CA GLN A 13 -5.08 0.81 -26.99
C GLN A 13 -5.59 1.94 -26.11
N TYR A 14 -6.84 2.39 -26.30
CA TYR A 14 -7.42 3.48 -25.51
C TYR A 14 -7.90 3.02 -24.13
N GLY A 15 -8.38 1.78 -24.00
CA GLY A 15 -8.81 1.21 -22.71
C GLY A 15 -7.68 0.96 -21.72
N ALA A 16 -6.42 0.91 -22.19
CA ALA A 16 -5.24 0.79 -21.34
C ALA A 16 -4.80 2.13 -20.71
N GLN A 17 -5.43 3.25 -21.07
CA GLN A 17 -5.09 4.55 -20.51
C GLN A 17 -5.66 4.66 -19.09
N ASN A 18 -4.78 4.88 -18.11
CA ASN A 18 -5.19 5.12 -16.72
C ASN A 18 -6.03 6.41 -16.64
N PRO A 19 -7.19 6.39 -15.98
CA PRO A 19 -8.02 7.58 -15.83
C PRO A 19 -7.37 8.60 -14.89
N ILE A 20 -7.73 9.87 -15.07
CA ILE A 20 -7.37 10.95 -14.15
C ILE A 20 -8.40 10.98 -13.02
N ILE A 21 -7.95 10.78 -11.78
CA ILE A 21 -8.79 10.86 -10.57
C ILE A 21 -8.56 12.22 -9.91
N ILE A 22 -9.63 12.95 -9.62
CA ILE A 22 -9.57 14.28 -8.99
C ILE A 22 -10.33 14.26 -7.67
N ILE A 23 -9.63 14.52 -6.56
CA ILE A 23 -10.22 14.74 -5.24
C ILE A 23 -10.24 16.24 -5.00
N ARG A 24 -11.44 16.82 -4.91
CA ARG A 24 -11.61 18.28 -4.71
C ARG A 24 -11.56 18.65 -3.24
N GLU A 25 -11.29 19.92 -2.96
CA GLU A 25 -11.39 20.50 -1.64
C GLU A 25 -12.78 20.28 -1.02
N GLY A 26 -12.81 20.12 0.30
CA GLY A 26 -14.05 19.78 1.03
C GLY A 26 -14.49 18.32 0.94
N SER A 27 -13.79 17.48 0.15
CA SER A 27 -14.02 16.03 0.16
C SER A 27 -13.75 15.45 1.55
N ARG A 28 -14.71 14.69 2.07
CA ARG A 28 -14.59 14.06 3.40
C ARG A 28 -13.83 12.75 3.28
N VAL A 29 -12.79 12.59 4.11
CA VAL A 29 -11.94 11.40 4.14
C VAL A 29 -11.84 10.88 5.57
N PHE A 30 -11.86 9.56 5.73
CA PHE A 30 -11.51 8.91 6.98
C PHE A 30 -10.05 8.46 6.90
N ILE A 31 -9.23 8.90 7.84
CA ILE A 31 -7.86 8.42 8.01
C ILE A 31 -7.91 7.33 9.08
N SER A 32 -7.69 6.08 8.66
CA SER A 32 -7.62 4.95 9.58
C SER A 32 -6.15 4.67 9.91
N PRO A 33 -5.77 4.61 11.19
CA PRO A 33 -4.47 4.09 11.59
C PRO A 33 -4.32 2.65 11.12
N ASN A 34 -3.17 2.31 10.53
CA ASN A 34 -2.82 0.93 10.21
C ASN A 34 -2.24 0.18 11.42
N LEU A 35 -1.88 0.91 12.48
CA LEU A 35 -1.26 0.43 13.71
C LEU A 35 -1.81 1.25 14.88
N ASP A 36 -1.72 0.68 16.08
CA ASP A 36 -2.08 1.39 17.31
C ASP A 36 -1.22 2.65 17.48
N ILE A 37 -1.87 3.76 17.83
CA ILE A 37 -1.22 5.05 18.05
C ILE A 37 -1.10 5.27 19.55
N PHE A 38 0.13 5.42 20.05
CA PHE A 38 0.38 5.86 21.42
C PHE A 38 0.57 7.38 21.46
N ILE A 39 -0.19 8.04 22.35
CA ILE A 39 -0.17 9.50 22.54
C ILE A 39 0.49 9.79 23.91
N PRO A 40 1.77 10.16 23.96
CA PRO A 40 2.45 10.49 25.21
C PRO A 40 1.99 11.83 25.79
N LYS A 41 2.37 12.11 27.04
CA LYS A 41 2.16 13.43 27.65
C LYS A 41 2.84 14.51 26.79
N PRO A 42 2.14 15.60 26.44
CA PRO A 42 2.72 16.68 25.66
C PRO A 42 3.90 17.32 26.39
N LYS A 43 4.93 17.69 25.64
CA LYS A 43 6.07 18.47 26.13
C LYS A 43 6.20 19.70 25.25
N ASP A 44 6.24 20.89 25.86
CA ASP A 44 6.36 22.17 25.17
C ASP A 44 5.27 22.43 24.10
N GLY A 45 4.07 21.88 24.31
CA GLY A 45 2.93 22.05 23.39
C GLY A 45 2.93 21.08 22.19
N GLU A 46 3.91 20.18 22.10
CA GLU A 46 4.02 19.18 21.04
C GLU A 46 3.79 17.76 21.58
N VAL A 47 3.24 16.89 20.74
CA VAL A 47 3.08 15.45 21.00
C VAL A 47 3.70 14.69 19.83
N LEU A 48 4.73 13.91 20.10
CA LEU A 48 5.28 12.95 19.15
C LEU A 48 4.50 11.64 19.29
N ALA A 49 3.63 11.32 18.34
CA ALA A 49 2.93 10.05 18.32
C ALA A 49 3.90 8.90 18.00
N GLU A 50 3.92 7.88 18.85
CA GLU A 50 4.71 6.66 18.61
C GLU A 50 3.79 5.58 18.03
N PHE A 51 4.21 4.99 16.90
CA PHE A 51 3.51 3.87 16.27
C PHE A 51 4.18 2.57 16.69
N PHE A 52 3.41 1.60 17.20
CA PHE A 52 3.96 0.31 17.57
C PHE A 52 4.44 -0.43 16.31
N LYS A 53 5.76 -0.66 16.21
CA LYS A 53 6.29 -1.54 15.18
C LYS A 53 5.82 -2.96 15.50
N GLU A 54 4.97 -3.54 14.66
CA GLU A 54 4.72 -4.97 14.72
C GLU A 54 6.06 -5.71 14.78
N LYS A 55 6.26 -6.56 15.79
CA LYS A 55 7.32 -7.57 15.73
C LYS A 55 6.94 -8.50 14.58
N LYS A 56 7.39 -8.18 13.36
CA LYS A 56 7.39 -9.16 12.29
C LYS A 56 8.16 -10.36 12.84
N PRO A 57 7.57 -11.57 12.86
CA PRO A 57 8.36 -12.76 13.19
C PRO A 57 9.58 -12.74 12.26
N PRO A 58 10.78 -13.09 12.77
CA PRO A 58 11.96 -13.16 11.91
C PRO A 58 11.59 -14.01 10.71
N ILE A 59 11.66 -13.43 9.52
CA ILE A 59 11.53 -14.18 8.28
C ILE A 59 12.78 -15.06 8.28
N LYS A 60 12.64 -16.34 8.62
CA LYS A 60 13.71 -17.30 8.40
C LYS A 60 14.08 -17.21 6.93
N THR A 61 15.30 -16.75 6.65
CA THR A 61 15.83 -16.78 5.28
C THR A 61 15.84 -18.24 4.84
N LYS A 62 15.56 -18.53 3.56
CA LYS A 62 15.53 -19.92 3.04
C LYS A 62 16.82 -20.72 3.36
N GLU A 63 17.92 -20.03 3.62
CA GLU A 63 19.20 -20.60 4.04
C GLU A 63 19.17 -21.21 5.47
N GLU A 64 18.37 -20.68 6.39
CA GLU A 64 18.24 -21.23 7.76
C GLU A 64 17.32 -22.46 7.81
N VAL A 65 16.34 -22.55 6.91
CA VAL A 65 15.43 -23.70 6.82
C VAL A 65 16.16 -24.95 6.31
N ASN A 66 17.05 -24.79 5.32
CA ASN A 66 17.80 -25.91 4.76
C ASN A 66 18.80 -26.53 5.75
N ASN A 67 19.33 -25.76 6.69
CA ASN A 67 20.30 -26.25 7.67
C ASN A 67 19.66 -26.96 8.87
N GLU A 68 18.37 -26.73 9.13
CA GLU A 68 17.61 -27.43 10.18
C GLU A 68 17.08 -28.81 9.71
N GLU A 69 16.95 -29.02 8.39
CA GLU A 69 16.50 -30.29 7.79
C GLU A 69 17.64 -31.30 7.54
N GLU A 70 18.92 -30.89 7.72
CA GLU A 70 20.11 -31.73 7.53
C GLU A 70 20.75 -32.27 8.83
N ILE A 71 20.05 -32.24 9.97
CA ILE A 71 20.51 -32.85 11.24
C ILE A 71 19.62 -34.03 11.64
#